data_AF-A0A8T4N5C3-F1
#
_entry.id   AF-A0A8T4N5C3-F1
#
_cell.length_a   1.000
_cell.length_b   1.000
_cell.length_c   1.000
_cell.angle_alpha   90.00
_cell.angle_beta   90.00
_cell.angle_gamma   90.00
#
_symmetry.space_group_name_H-M   'P 1'
#
loop_
_entity.id
_entity.type
_entity.pdbx_description
1 polymer ?
#
loop_
_entity_poly.entity_id
_entity_poly.type
_entity_poly.pdbx_seq_one_letter_code
_entity_poly.pdbx_strand_id
1 'polypeptide(L)'
;MSEILFPTAVIRDYLRNGEVAQGVIRAATDLQQLFSELLFFKKGIKFELIDRWGLGELTKWNIVFGHIAQKNQALLDAFAQLRNLVFHRRTIMEKILKNKQHMQIVTDLTLSICELIDRTKIDYQSSEEIEIEYREYLKAIEEKYGNLLSKLYNNFSELEGKNEL
;
A
#
# COMPACT_ATOMS: atom_id res chain seq x y z
N MET A 1 21.79 1.20 21.30
CA MET A 1 20.43 0.65 21.13
C MET A 1 20.20 0.54 19.64
N SER A 2 19.97 -0.66 19.10
CA SER A 2 19.59 -0.83 17.69
C SER A 2 18.18 -0.28 17.50
N GLU A 3 18.01 0.73 16.65
CA GLU A 3 16.68 1.14 16.22
C GLU A 3 16.00 -0.05 15.57
N ILE A 4 14.85 -0.47 16.11
CA ILE A 4 13.98 -1.40 15.42
C ILE A 4 13.44 -0.66 14.19
N LEU A 5 14.02 -0.94 13.02
CA LEU A 5 13.54 -0.44 11.74
C LEU A 5 12.25 -1.18 11.38
N PHE A 6 11.12 -0.62 11.78
CA PHE A 6 9.81 -1.08 11.35
C PHE A 6 9.66 -0.91 9.83
N PRO A 7 9.15 -1.92 9.09
CA PRO A 7 8.79 -1.75 7.67
C PRO A 7 7.96 -0.49 7.40
N THR A 8 7.08 -0.16 8.34
CA THR A 8 6.16 0.99 8.25
C THR A 8 6.68 2.25 8.98
N ALA A 9 8.00 2.40 9.18
CA ALA A 9 8.60 3.57 9.84
C ALA A 9 8.23 4.91 9.15
N VAL A 10 8.32 4.95 7.82
CA VAL A 10 7.97 6.15 7.02
C VAL A 10 6.51 6.56 7.22
N ILE A 11 5.59 5.59 7.35
CA ILE A 11 4.18 5.89 7.61
C ILE A 11 4.01 6.57 8.96
N ARG A 12 4.73 6.09 10.00
CA ARG A 12 4.67 6.70 11.34
C ARG A 12 5.20 8.13 11.33
N ASP A 13 6.21 8.42 10.52
CA ASP A 13 6.74 9.77 10.39
C ASP A 13 5.74 10.72 9.71
N TYR A 14 5.04 10.27 8.65
CA TYR A 14 3.92 11.03 8.08
C TYR A 14 2.86 11.37 9.15
N LEU A 15 2.46 10.39 9.94
CA LEU A 15 1.46 10.59 10.99
C LEU A 15 1.94 11.56 12.08
N ARG A 16 3.21 11.46 12.50
CA ARG A 16 3.82 12.39 13.48
C ARG A 16 3.86 13.83 12.97
N ASN A 17 4.08 14.02 11.67
CA ASN A 17 4.12 15.33 11.03
C ASN A 17 2.72 15.90 10.69
N GLY A 18 1.64 15.17 11.02
CA GLY A 18 0.27 15.57 10.69
C GLY A 18 -0.12 15.34 9.23
N GLU A 19 0.70 14.63 8.46
CA GLU A 19 0.47 14.27 7.05
C GLU A 19 -0.42 13.02 6.95
N VAL A 20 -1.61 13.11 7.55
CA VAL A 20 -2.50 11.95 7.75
C VAL A 20 -2.94 11.31 6.44
N ALA A 21 -3.21 12.11 5.40
CA ALA A 21 -3.64 11.57 4.11
C ALA A 21 -2.53 10.72 3.46
N GLN A 22 -1.29 11.23 3.47
CA GLN A 22 -0.10 10.52 2.99
C GLN A 22 0.13 9.24 3.80
N GLY A 23 -0.02 9.31 5.12
CA GLY A 23 0.06 8.13 6.00
C GLY A 23 -0.95 7.04 5.63
N VAL A 24 -2.23 7.40 5.42
CA VAL A 24 -3.27 6.45 5.00
C VAL A 24 -3.00 5.86 3.62
N ILE A 25 -2.62 6.70 2.65
CA ILE A 25 -2.29 6.26 1.28
C ILE A 25 -1.14 5.26 1.33
N ARG A 26 -0.06 5.58 2.05
CA ARG A 26 1.11 4.72 2.11
C ARG A 26 0.83 3.41 2.85
N ALA A 27 0.11 3.45 3.97
CA ALA A 27 -0.32 2.24 4.67
C ALA A 27 -1.19 1.32 3.79
N ALA A 28 -2.06 1.89 2.95
CA ALA A 28 -2.86 1.12 2.01
C ALA A 28 -1.99 0.44 0.95
N THR A 29 -1.00 1.16 0.39
CA THR A 29 -0.06 0.60 -0.58
C THR A 29 0.76 -0.55 0.03
N ASP A 30 1.36 -0.33 1.20
CA ASP A 30 2.19 -1.34 1.88
C ASP A 30 1.35 -2.59 2.26
N LEU A 31 0.11 -2.39 2.69
CA LEU A 31 -0.82 -3.50 2.98
C LEU A 31 -1.21 -4.29 1.73
N GLN A 32 -1.50 -3.60 0.61
CA GLN A 32 -1.80 -4.25 -0.66
C GLN A 32 -0.62 -5.08 -1.16
N GLN A 33 0.59 -4.53 -1.06
CA GLN A 33 1.82 -5.24 -1.42
C GLN A 33 1.99 -6.49 -0.56
N LEU A 34 1.91 -6.37 0.77
CA LEU A 34 2.01 -7.50 1.70
C LEU A 34 1.00 -8.61 1.34
N PHE A 35 -0.25 -8.25 1.10
CA PHE A 35 -1.29 -9.23 0.77
C PHE A 35 -1.08 -9.89 -0.57
N SER A 36 -0.55 -9.16 -1.55
CA SER A 36 -0.19 -9.72 -2.85
C SER A 36 0.97 -10.70 -2.73
N GLU A 37 2.01 -10.32 -1.99
CA GLU A 37 3.18 -11.17 -1.71
C GLU A 37 2.78 -12.44 -0.93
N LEU A 38 1.89 -12.35 0.06
CA LEU A 38 1.39 -13.53 0.78
C LEU A 38 0.70 -14.52 -0.17
N LEU A 39 -0.18 -14.03 -1.06
CA LEU A 39 -0.88 -14.87 -2.03
C LEU A 39 0.08 -15.47 -3.06
N PHE A 40 1.05 -14.69 -3.53
CA PHE A 40 2.04 -15.16 -4.47
C PHE A 40 2.98 -16.20 -3.83
N PHE A 41 3.70 -15.84 -2.78
CA PHE A 41 4.74 -16.70 -2.20
C PHE A 41 4.18 -17.88 -1.42
N LYS A 42 3.04 -17.74 -0.73
CA LYS A 42 2.49 -18.83 0.10
C LYS A 42 1.44 -19.69 -0.61
N LYS A 43 0.85 -19.21 -1.71
CA LYS A 43 -0.17 -19.96 -2.47
C LYS A 43 0.16 -20.16 -3.95
N GLY A 44 1.21 -19.54 -4.48
CA GLY A 44 1.59 -19.66 -5.89
C GLY A 44 0.58 -19.02 -6.85
N ILE A 45 -0.23 -18.07 -6.38
CA ILE A 45 -1.16 -17.35 -7.26
C ILE A 45 -0.34 -16.34 -8.08
N LYS A 46 -0.40 -16.42 -9.40
CA LYS A 46 0.35 -15.55 -10.30
C LYS A 46 0.01 -14.07 -10.10
N PHE A 47 1.03 -13.22 -10.14
CA PHE A 47 0.87 -11.77 -9.94
C PHE A 47 -0.07 -11.11 -10.96
N GLU A 48 -0.10 -11.59 -12.20
CA GLU A 48 -0.99 -11.11 -13.27
C GLU A 48 -2.48 -11.21 -12.91
N LEU A 49 -2.84 -12.18 -12.06
CA LEU A 49 -4.19 -12.35 -11.54
C LEU A 49 -4.44 -11.44 -10.34
N ILE A 50 -3.44 -11.31 -9.46
CA ILE A 50 -3.50 -10.54 -8.21
C ILE A 50 -3.49 -9.03 -8.47
N ASP A 51 -2.73 -8.54 -9.44
CA ASP A 51 -2.60 -7.11 -9.83
C ASP A 51 -3.97 -6.43 -10.02
N ARG A 52 -4.93 -7.17 -10.56
CA ARG A 52 -6.28 -6.65 -10.84
C ARG A 52 -7.15 -6.52 -9.59
N TRP A 53 -6.71 -7.01 -8.44
CA TRP A 53 -7.51 -7.08 -7.22
C TRP A 53 -7.33 -5.83 -6.36
N GLY A 54 -8.47 -5.23 -5.98
CA GLY A 54 -8.48 -4.18 -4.98
C GLY A 54 -8.17 -4.71 -3.57
N LEU A 55 -7.87 -3.81 -2.63
CA LEU A 55 -7.55 -4.17 -1.23
C LEU A 55 -8.63 -5.06 -0.57
N GLY A 56 -9.90 -4.88 -0.92
CA GLY A 56 -10.99 -5.73 -0.41
C GLY A 56 -10.88 -7.19 -0.84
N GLU A 57 -10.62 -7.45 -2.13
CA GLU A 57 -10.48 -8.82 -2.65
C GLU A 57 -9.18 -9.47 -2.14
N LEU A 58 -8.09 -8.70 -2.07
CA LEU A 58 -6.84 -9.13 -1.44
C LEU A 58 -7.03 -9.53 0.03
N THR A 59 -7.78 -8.72 0.79
CA THR A 59 -8.11 -9.00 2.20
C THR A 59 -8.87 -10.31 2.34
N LYS A 60 -9.94 -10.46 1.56
CA LYS A 60 -10.80 -11.64 1.56
C LYS A 60 -10.00 -12.92 1.33
N TRP A 61 -9.17 -12.97 0.28
CA TRP A 61 -8.40 -14.19 -0.02
C TRP A 61 -7.34 -14.49 1.03
N ASN A 62 -6.65 -13.47 1.58
CA ASN A 62 -5.67 -13.67 2.63
C ASN A 62 -6.29 -14.23 3.92
N ILE A 63 -7.54 -13.88 4.22
CA ILE A 63 -8.30 -14.43 5.35
C ILE A 63 -8.77 -15.85 5.05
N VAL A 64 -9.36 -16.09 3.87
CA VAL A 64 -9.81 -17.44 3.43
C VAL A 64 -8.68 -18.46 3.46
N PHE A 65 -7.48 -18.06 3.05
CA PHE A 65 -6.30 -18.92 3.04
C PHE A 65 -5.57 -19.00 4.39
N GLY A 66 -6.04 -18.29 5.41
CA GLY A 66 -5.47 -18.32 6.75
C GLY A 66 -4.13 -17.60 6.89
N HIS A 67 -3.75 -16.75 5.94
CA HIS A 67 -2.54 -15.90 6.04
C HIS A 67 -2.74 -14.75 7.03
N ILE A 68 -3.98 -14.29 7.16
CA ILE A 68 -4.40 -13.27 8.11
C ILE A 68 -5.49 -13.87 8.99
N ALA A 69 -5.36 -13.68 10.32
CA ALA A 69 -6.34 -14.17 11.26
C ALA A 69 -7.70 -13.48 11.09
N GLN A 70 -8.80 -14.24 11.13
CA GLN A 70 -10.18 -13.74 10.98
C GLN A 70 -10.51 -12.58 11.93
N LYS A 71 -9.92 -12.54 13.13
CA LYS A 71 -10.11 -11.46 14.11
C LYS A 71 -9.71 -10.07 13.57
N ASN A 72 -8.87 -10.01 12.54
CA ASN A 72 -8.42 -8.76 11.92
C ASN A 72 -9.39 -8.24 10.84
N GLN A 73 -10.44 -9.00 10.47
CA GLN A 73 -11.39 -8.61 9.42
C GLN A 73 -12.00 -7.23 9.68
N ALA A 74 -12.51 -6.99 10.89
CA ALA A 74 -13.16 -5.72 11.22
C ALA A 74 -12.21 -4.51 11.12
N LEU A 75 -10.94 -4.70 11.52
CA LEU A 75 -9.89 -3.69 11.37
C LEU A 75 -9.64 -3.38 9.89
N LEU A 76 -9.52 -4.42 9.06
CA LEU A 76 -9.24 -4.29 7.63
C LEU A 76 -10.41 -3.66 6.86
N ASP A 77 -11.64 -4.03 7.21
CA ASP A 77 -12.84 -3.44 6.61
C ASP A 77 -12.96 -1.95 6.96
N ALA A 78 -12.74 -1.58 8.23
CA ALA A 78 -12.74 -0.18 8.66
C ALA A 78 -11.66 0.62 7.93
N PHE A 79 -10.46 0.06 7.78
CA PHE A 79 -9.38 0.73 7.06
C PHE A 79 -9.65 0.85 5.55
N ALA A 80 -10.22 -0.17 4.91
CA ALA A 80 -10.61 -0.10 3.51
C ALA A 80 -11.64 1.01 3.25
N GLN A 81 -12.61 1.18 4.16
CA GLN A 81 -13.56 2.29 4.11
C GLN A 81 -12.87 3.64 4.27
N LEU A 82 -11.99 3.80 5.28
CA LEU A 82 -11.20 5.01 5.48
C LEU A 82 -10.39 5.37 4.22
N ARG A 83 -9.67 4.40 3.65
CA ARG A 83 -8.90 4.56 2.40
C ARG A 83 -9.79 5.11 1.29
N ASN A 84 -10.96 4.52 1.07
CA ASN A 84 -11.87 5.00 0.01
C ASN A 84 -12.36 6.43 0.26
N LEU A 85 -12.59 6.81 1.53
CA LEU A 85 -12.93 8.19 1.88
C LEU A 85 -11.78 9.16 1.58
N VAL A 86 -10.53 8.79 1.92
CA VAL A 86 -9.35 9.62 1.66
C VAL A 86 -9.09 9.79 0.16
N PHE A 87 -9.17 8.71 -0.62
CA PHE A 87 -8.88 8.74 -2.07
C PHE A 87 -9.95 9.46 -2.89
N HIS A 88 -11.22 9.38 -2.51
CA HIS A 88 -12.32 9.84 -3.36
C HIS A 88 -13.08 11.06 -2.82
N ARG A 89 -12.87 11.46 -1.57
CA ARG A 89 -13.67 12.53 -0.94
C ARG A 89 -12.82 13.57 -0.23
N ARG A 90 -12.21 14.47 -1.01
CA ARG A 90 -11.39 15.60 -0.53
C ARG A 90 -12.04 16.41 0.61
N THR A 91 -13.33 16.71 0.50
CA THR A 91 -14.08 17.46 1.53
C THR A 91 -14.19 16.73 2.87
N ILE A 92 -14.16 15.40 2.87
CA ILE A 92 -14.14 14.61 4.12
C ILE A 92 -12.75 14.67 4.74
N MET A 93 -11.68 14.60 3.94
CA MET A 93 -10.32 14.74 4.44
C MET A 93 -10.11 16.12 5.11
N GLU A 94 -10.62 17.19 4.50
CA GLU A 94 -10.59 18.54 5.10
C GLU A 94 -11.33 18.60 6.45
N LYS A 95 -12.46 17.88 6.59
CA LYS A 95 -13.19 17.78 7.86
C LYS A 95 -12.43 16.97 8.90
N ILE A 96 -11.72 15.92 8.49
CA ILE A 96 -10.86 15.13 9.37
C ILE A 96 -9.73 16.02 9.90
N LEU A 97 -9.01 16.72 9.03
CA LEU A 97 -7.88 17.58 9.40
C LEU A 97 -8.27 18.74 10.33
N LYS A 98 -9.51 19.24 10.22
CA LYS A 98 -10.02 20.32 11.08
C LYS A 98 -10.51 19.82 12.46
N ASN A 99 -10.66 18.52 12.66
CA ASN A 99 -11.18 17.95 13.91
C ASN A 99 -10.14 17.03 14.55
N LYS A 100 -9.59 17.45 15.71
CA LYS A 100 -8.57 16.69 16.45
C LYS A 100 -9.00 15.26 16.80
N GLN A 101 -10.26 15.06 17.18
CA GLN A 101 -10.77 13.73 17.53
C GLN A 101 -10.82 12.83 16.29
N HIS A 102 -11.26 13.35 15.14
CA HIS A 102 -11.25 12.60 13.89
C HIS A 102 -9.84 12.27 13.41
N MET A 103 -8.90 13.22 13.49
CA MET A 103 -7.49 12.95 13.18
C MET A 103 -6.92 11.84 14.05
N GLN A 104 -7.23 11.85 15.35
CA GLN A 104 -6.76 10.82 16.28
C GLN A 104 -7.29 9.43 15.88
N ILE A 105 -8.60 9.31 15.61
CA ILE A 105 -9.22 8.05 15.19
C ILE A 105 -8.56 7.51 13.92
N VAL A 106 -8.33 8.37 12.92
CA VAL A 106 -7.68 7.98 11.66
C VAL A 106 -6.22 7.57 11.90
N THR A 107 -5.51 8.29 12.77
CA THR A 107 -4.13 7.98 13.13
C THR A 107 -4.04 6.62 13.83
N ASP A 108 -4.88 6.37 14.84
CA ASP A 108 -4.90 5.12 15.60
C ASP A 108 -5.26 3.92 14.71
N LEU A 109 -6.23 4.09 13.82
CA LEU A 109 -6.59 3.08 12.83
C LEU A 109 -5.42 2.78 11.88
N THR A 110 -4.74 3.82 11.38
CA THR A 110 -3.59 3.66 10.48
C THR A 110 -2.40 3.02 11.19
N LEU A 111 -2.14 3.38 12.45
CA LEU A 111 -1.10 2.74 13.28
C LEU A 111 -1.42 1.27 13.55
N SER A 112 -2.68 0.92 13.79
CA SER A 112 -3.11 -0.47 13.95
C SER A 112 -2.83 -1.31 12.69
N ILE A 113 -2.96 -0.70 11.50
CA ILE A 113 -2.58 -1.34 10.24
C ILE A 113 -1.07 -1.46 10.11
N CYS A 114 -0.30 -0.44 10.49
CA CYS A 114 1.16 -0.50 10.52
C CYS A 114 1.65 -1.65 11.40
N GLU A 115 1.05 -1.81 12.59
CA GLU A 115 1.35 -2.92 13.49
C GLU A 115 0.99 -4.27 12.88
N LEU A 116 -0.13 -4.38 12.16
CA LEU A 116 -0.48 -5.60 11.44
C LEU A 116 0.58 -5.92 10.38
N ILE A 117 0.99 -4.94 9.57
CA ILE A 117 2.01 -5.11 8.53
C ILE A 117 3.32 -5.57 9.14
N ASP A 118 3.81 -4.87 10.17
CA ASP A 118 5.10 -5.16 10.80
C ASP A 118 5.14 -6.56 11.41
N ARG A 119 4.05 -7.01 12.04
CA ARG A 119 3.93 -8.36 12.62
C ARG A 119 3.79 -9.45 11.57
N THR A 120 3.28 -9.10 10.39
CA THR A 120 3.00 -10.04 9.30
C THR A 120 4.12 -10.04 8.25
N LYS A 121 5.20 -9.26 8.48
CA LYS A 121 6.36 -9.20 7.60
C LYS A 121 6.76 -10.61 7.17
N ILE A 122 6.88 -10.77 5.86
CA ILE A 122 7.02 -12.09 5.27
C ILE A 122 8.50 -12.51 5.33
N ASP A 123 8.80 -13.47 6.18
CA ASP A 123 9.97 -14.34 5.99
C ASP A 123 9.54 -15.43 5.00
N TYR A 124 9.96 -15.32 3.74
CA TYR A 124 9.67 -16.34 2.73
C TYR A 124 10.80 -17.37 2.68
N GLN A 125 10.42 -18.65 2.70
CA GLN A 125 11.22 -19.77 2.19
C GLN A 125 10.67 -20.12 0.81
N SER A 126 11.02 -19.30 -0.19
CA SER A 126 10.63 -19.50 -1.59
C SER A 126 11.52 -20.53 -2.27
N SER A 127 10.97 -21.29 -3.23
CA SER A 127 11.81 -22.00 -4.19
C SER A 127 12.46 -20.99 -5.14
N GLU A 128 13.66 -21.30 -5.64
CA GLU A 128 14.40 -20.43 -6.58
C GLU A 128 13.57 -20.08 -7.82
N GLU A 129 12.74 -21.01 -8.30
CA GLU A 129 11.81 -20.83 -9.42
C GLU A 129 10.79 -19.70 -9.18
N ILE A 130 10.16 -19.66 -7.98
CA ILE A 130 9.17 -18.63 -7.63
C ILE A 130 9.83 -17.26 -7.47
N GLU A 131 11.08 -17.20 -7.00
CA GLU A 131 11.83 -15.94 -6.90
C GLU A 131 12.25 -15.39 -8.27
N ILE A 132 12.58 -16.27 -9.21
CA ILE A 132 12.88 -15.89 -10.59
C ILE A 132 11.61 -15.32 -11.23
N GLU A 133 10.48 -16.01 -11.12
CA GLU A 133 9.18 -15.53 -11.65
C GLU A 133 8.82 -14.15 -11.08
N TYR A 134 9.00 -13.95 -9.76
CA TYR A 134 8.75 -12.66 -9.13
C TYR A 134 9.68 -11.55 -9.65
N ARG A 135 10.99 -11.85 -9.79
CA ARG A 135 11.97 -10.88 -10.30
C ARG A 135 11.71 -10.50 -11.75
N GLU A 136 11.34 -11.46 -12.60
CA GLU A 136 10.97 -11.21 -13.99
C GLU A 136 9.73 -10.34 -14.08
N TYR A 137 8.73 -10.62 -13.24
CA TYR A 137 7.54 -9.77 -13.14
C TYR A 137 7.88 -8.33 -12.72
N LEU A 138 8.70 -8.14 -11.69
CA LEU A 138 9.13 -6.80 -11.24
C LEU A 138 9.87 -6.04 -12.35
N LYS A 139 10.75 -6.70 -13.10
CA LYS A 139 11.43 -6.10 -14.27
C LYS A 139 10.45 -5.69 -15.35
N ALA A 140 9.48 -6.54 -15.69
CA ALA A 140 8.47 -6.22 -16.70
C ALA A 140 7.61 -5.00 -16.31
N ILE A 141 7.26 -4.89 -15.02
CA ILE A 141 6.58 -3.72 -14.45
C ILE A 141 7.46 -2.48 -14.56
N GLU A 142 8.73 -2.57 -14.13
CA GLU A 142 9.68 -1.47 -14.19
C GLU A 142 9.91 -0.97 -15.63
N GLU A 143 10.07 -1.87 -16.59
CA GLU A 143 10.19 -1.51 -18.01
C GLU A 143 8.93 -0.84 -18.55
N LYS A 144 7.75 -1.34 -18.17
CA LYS A 144 6.45 -0.78 -18.60
C LYS A 144 6.24 0.64 -18.05
N TYR A 145 6.45 0.84 -16.76
CA TYR A 145 6.22 2.13 -16.10
C TYR A 145 7.39 3.10 -16.25
N GLY A 146 8.63 2.63 -16.33
CA GLY A 146 9.81 3.45 -16.63
C GLY A 146 9.72 4.07 -18.03
N ASN A 147 9.23 3.30 -19.01
CA ASN A 147 8.92 3.84 -20.34
C ASN A 147 7.76 4.85 -20.30
N LEU A 148 6.75 4.62 -19.46
CA LEU A 148 5.62 5.56 -19.32
C LEU A 148 6.06 6.87 -18.65
N LEU A 149 6.85 6.81 -17.57
CA LEU A 149 7.40 7.97 -16.87
C LEU A 149 8.33 8.78 -17.78
N SER A 150 9.20 8.11 -18.55
CA SER A 150 10.07 8.77 -19.53
C SER A 150 9.28 9.50 -20.61
N LYS A 151 8.20 8.88 -21.11
CA LYS A 151 7.28 9.51 -22.07
C LYS A 151 6.54 10.70 -21.46
N LEU A 152 6.04 10.57 -20.23
CA LEU A 152 5.39 11.66 -19.52
C LEU A 152 6.35 12.83 -19.30
N TYR A 153 7.58 12.56 -18.83
CA TYR A 153 8.60 13.58 -18.61
C TYR A 153 8.94 14.34 -19.90
N ASN A 154 9.19 13.63 -21.01
CA ASN A 154 9.45 14.26 -22.30
C ASN A 154 8.26 15.11 -22.79
N ASN A 155 7.02 14.61 -22.63
CA ASN A 155 5.82 15.37 -22.99
C ASN A 155 5.65 16.64 -22.12
N PHE A 156 6.00 16.59 -20.83
CA PHE A 156 5.94 17.77 -19.96
C PHE A 156 7.03 18.79 -20.32
N SER A 157 8.27 18.36 -20.59
CA SER A 157 9.35 19.25 -21.02
C SER A 157 9.08 19.93 -22.37
N GLU A 158 8.42 19.24 -23.31
CA GLU A 158 7.99 19.83 -24.58
C GLU A 158 6.85 20.86 -24.44
N LEU A 159 6.01 20.73 -23.41
CA LEU A 159 4.93 21.67 -23.11
C LEU A 159 5.46 22.93 -22.40
N GLU A 160 6.47 22.80 -21.54
CA GLU A 160 7.13 23.94 -20.91
C GLU A 160 7.94 24.76 -21.93
N GLY A 161 8.68 24.10 -22.84
CA GLY A 161 9.44 24.78 -23.90
C GLY A 161 8.60 25.48 -24.99
N LYS A 162 7.29 25.22 -25.05
CA LYS A 162 6.35 25.90 -25.97
C LYS A 162 5.65 27.12 -25.36
N ASN A 163 5.73 27.32 -24.04
CA ASN A 163 5.13 28.45 -23.34
C ASN A 163 6.12 29.63 -23.12
N GLU A 164 7.37 29.51 -23.60
CA GLU A 164 8.39 30.58 -23.55
C GLU A 164 8.52 31.41 -24.84
N LEU A 165 7.50 31.41 -25.72
CA LEU A 165 7.49 32.23 -26.96
C LEU A 165 6.28 33.17 -27.03
#